data_AF-A0A7T8QW40-F1
#
_entry.id   AF-A0A7T8QW40-F1
#
_cell.length_a   1.000
_cell.length_b   1.000
_cell.length_c   1.000
_cell.angle_alpha   90.00
_cell.angle_beta   90.00
_cell.angle_gamma   90.00
#
_symmetry.space_group_name_H-M   'P 1'
#
loop_
_entity.id
_entity.type
_entity.pdbx_description
1 polymer ?
#
loop_
_entity_poly.entity_id
_entity_poly.type
_entity_poly.pdbx_seq_one_letter_code
_entity_poly.pdbx_strand_id
1 'polypeptide(L)' 'MSDGPSLTPKQLEEDGFGPNPAFLCKVAELECKCIGYALYTYGFSTFYGPNVYMEDLFVLEEHRGKGVGADLWRSVVK' A
#
# COMPACT_ATOMS: atom_id res chain seq x y z
N MET A 1 -12.91 -15.53 6.84
CA MET A 1 -11.67 -15.36 7.63
C MET A 1 -12.08 -14.95 9.03
N SER A 2 -11.94 -15.81 10.03
CA SER A 2 -12.54 -15.64 11.36
C SER A 2 -11.58 -15.17 12.46
N ASP A 3 -10.25 -15.14 12.23
CA ASP A 3 -9.26 -14.97 13.31
C ASP A 3 -8.25 -13.82 13.11
N GLY A 4 -8.54 -12.86 12.21
CA GLY A 4 -7.66 -11.69 11.97
C GLY A 4 -6.32 -12.05 11.27
N PRO A 5 -5.40 -11.08 11.12
CA PRO A 5 -4.09 -11.33 10.54
C PRO A 5 -3.20 -12.12 11.51
N SER A 6 -2.50 -13.12 11.00
CA SER A 6 -1.44 -13.84 11.73
C SER A 6 -0.14 -13.06 11.83
N LEU A 7 -0.01 -11.97 11.05
CA LEU A 7 1.16 -11.11 11.00
C LEU A 7 1.14 -10.10 12.15
N THR A 8 2.27 -9.94 12.83
CA THR A 8 2.44 -8.92 13.87
C THR A 8 2.89 -7.58 13.29
N PRO A 9 2.61 -6.44 13.97
CA PRO A 9 3.12 -5.14 13.54
C PRO A 9 4.64 -5.07 13.40
N LYS A 10 5.37 -5.79 14.27
CA LYS A 10 6.84 -5.85 14.23
C LYS A 10 7.34 -6.57 12.97
N GLN A 11 6.72 -7.69 12.60
CA GLN A 11 7.06 -8.38 11.35
C GLN A 11 6.78 -7.49 10.14
N LEU A 12 5.64 -6.77 10.15
CA LEU A 12 5.34 -5.83 9.08
C LEU A 12 6.38 -4.70 8.96
N GLU A 13 6.90 -4.22 10.09
CA GLU A 13 7.98 -3.23 10.12
C GLU A 13 9.29 -3.77 9.56
N GLU A 14 9.69 -4.97 9.99
CA GLU A 14 10.90 -5.67 9.52
C GLU A 14 10.82 -5.98 8.02
N ASP A 15 9.68 -6.51 7.56
CA ASP A 15 9.45 -6.90 6.17
C ASP A 15 9.29 -5.68 5.24
N GLY A 16 8.70 -4.58 5.70
CA GLY A 16 8.39 -3.42 4.86
C GLY A 16 9.45 -2.32 4.85
N PHE A 17 10.25 -2.20 5.91
CA PHE A 17 11.17 -1.07 6.12
C PHE A 17 12.60 -1.51 6.44
N GLY A 18 12.88 -2.81 6.39
CA GLY A 18 14.23 -3.36 6.47
C GLY A 18 15.09 -3.08 5.22
N PRO A 19 16.34 -3.58 5.20
CA PRO A 19 17.27 -3.35 4.09
C PRO A 19 16.83 -3.97 2.76
N ASN A 20 15.97 -5.00 2.81
CA ASN A 20 15.39 -5.66 1.65
C ASN A 20 13.87 -5.71 1.81
N PRO A 21 13.15 -4.62 1.50
CA PRO A 21 11.72 -4.54 1.75
C PRO A 21 10.95 -5.49 0.84
N ALA A 22 10.09 -6.32 1.43
CA ALA A 22 9.19 -7.25 0.74
C ALA A 22 8.05 -6.53 0.02
N PHE A 23 7.69 -5.34 0.48
CA PHE A 23 6.69 -4.46 -0.12
C PHE A 23 7.05 -3.00 0.04
N LEU A 24 6.39 -2.16 -0.74
CA LEU A 24 6.46 -0.71 -0.63
C LEU A 24 5.10 -0.19 -0.17
N CYS A 25 5.11 0.88 0.60
CA CYS A 25 3.89 1.51 1.10
C CYS A 25 3.95 3.02 0.90
N LYS A 26 2.84 3.60 0.43
CA LYS A 26 2.61 5.05 0.41
C LYS A 26 1.43 5.37 1.27
N VAL A 27 1.53 6.46 2.03
CA VAL A 27 0.45 6.95 2.90
C VAL A 27 -0.09 8.27 2.39
N ALA A 28 -1.39 8.48 2.56
CA ALA A 28 -2.03 9.77 2.40
C ALA A 28 -2.14 10.42 3.78
N GLU A 29 -1.59 11.63 3.91
CA GLU A 29 -1.61 12.38 5.16
C GLU A 29 -2.42 13.67 5.02
N LEU A 30 -3.23 13.96 6.03
CA LEU A 30 -3.93 15.23 6.19
C LEU A 30 -3.79 15.69 7.64
N GLU A 31 -3.30 16.91 7.85
CA GLU A 31 -3.08 17.46 9.20
C GLU A 31 -2.27 16.51 10.11
N CYS A 32 -1.20 15.92 9.56
CA CYS A 32 -0.33 14.94 10.24
C CYS A 32 -1.04 13.64 10.66
N LYS A 33 -2.21 13.32 10.11
CA LYS A 33 -2.92 12.05 10.32
C LYS A 33 -2.90 11.22 9.04
N CYS A 34 -2.60 9.94 9.18
CA CYS A 34 -2.73 8.98 8.08
C CYS A 34 -4.22 8.72 7.82
N ILE A 35 -4.68 9.07 6.62
CA ILE A 35 -6.08 8.93 6.18
C ILE A 35 -6.28 7.83 5.14
N GLY A 36 -5.20 7.19 4.70
CA GLY A 36 -5.21 6.10 3.73
C GLY A 36 -3.81 5.64 3.37
N TYR A 37 -3.72 4.49 2.71
CA TYR A 37 -2.46 3.94 2.24
C TYR A 37 -2.63 3.11 0.96
N ALA A 38 -1.51 2.87 0.28
CA ALA A 38 -1.36 1.97 -0.84
C ALA A 38 -0.14 1.07 -0.59
N LEU A 39 -0.35 -0.24 -0.51
CA LEU A 39 0.68 -1.26 -0.34
C LEU A 39 0.86 -2.01 -1.67
N TYR A 40 2.09 -2.07 -2.16
CA TYR A 40 2.37 -2.59 -3.50
C TYR A 40 3.76 -3.23 -3.61
N THR A 41 3.94 -4.07 -4.62
CA THR A 41 5.22 -4.71 -4.94
C THR A 41 5.58 -4.50 -6.42
N TYR A 42 6.87 -4.58 -6.75
CA TYR A 42 7.32 -4.62 -8.14
C TYR A 42 7.44 -6.08 -8.60
N GLY A 43 6.94 -6.34 -9.80
CA GLY A 43 7.03 -7.66 -10.43
C GLY A 43 7.50 -7.58 -11.87
N PHE A 44 7.49 -8.75 -12.52
CA PHE A 44 7.83 -8.87 -13.93
C PHE A 44 6.91 -9.89 -14.59
N SER A 45 6.29 -9.51 -15.69
CA SER A 45 5.53 -10.40 -16.57
C SER A 45 6.41 -10.82 -17.74
N THR A 46 6.46 -12.12 -18.04
CA THR A 46 7.12 -12.63 -19.26
C THR A 46 6.43 -12.17 -20.55
N PHE A 47 5.19 -11.67 -20.46
CA PHE A 47 4.43 -11.14 -21.58
C PHE A 47 4.47 -9.60 -21.67
N TYR A 48 4.54 -8.91 -20.53
CA TYR A 48 4.35 -7.45 -20.45
C TYR A 48 5.53 -6.68 -19.84
N GLY A 49 6.58 -7.37 -19.39
CA GLY A 49 7.75 -6.73 -18.78
C GLY A 49 7.52 -6.29 -17.34
N PRO A 50 8.28 -5.30 -16.84
CA PRO A 50 8.16 -4.79 -15.47
C PRO A 50 6.75 -4.30 -15.17
N ASN A 51 6.23 -4.65 -14.00
CA ASN A 51 4.90 -4.25 -13.56
C ASN A 51 4.85 -3.93 -12.05
N VAL A 52 3.69 -3.46 -11.61
CA VAL A 52 3.38 -3.22 -10.20
C VAL A 52 2.15 -4.03 -9.83
N TYR A 53 2.20 -4.70 -8.69
CA TYR A 53 1.05 -5.33 -8.06
C TYR A 53 0.60 -4.47 -6.89
N MET A 54 -0.64 -3.97 -6.95
CA MET A 54 -1.28 -3.29 -5.84
C MET A 54 -1.92 -4.37 -4.95
N GLU A 55 -1.38 -4.57 -3.75
CA GLU A 55 -1.92 -5.53 -2.79
C GLU A 55 -3.11 -4.94 -2.04
N ASP A 56 -2.93 -3.75 -1.47
CA ASP A 56 -3.97 -3.05 -0.72
C ASP A 56 -4.06 -1.57 -1.12
N LEU A 57 -5.28 -1.08 -1.26
CA LEU A 57 -5.59 0.35 -1.38
C LEU A 57 -6.73 0.69 -0.44
N PHE A 58 -6.44 1.49 0.58
CA PHE A 58 -7.41 1.81 1.62
C PHE A 58 -7.46 3.32 1.89
N VAL A 59 -8.66 3.82 2.14
CA VAL A 59 -8.94 5.18 2.59
C VAL A 59 -9.98 5.10 3.71
N LEU A 60 -9.76 5.87 4.79
CA LEU A 60 -10.74 6.04 5.86
C LEU A 60 -12.08 6.51 5.28
N GLU A 61 -13.17 5.99 5.83
CA GLU A 61 -14.52 6.16 5.25
C GLU A 61 -14.91 7.62 5.06
N GLU A 62 -14.64 8.47 6.06
CA GLU A 62 -14.89 9.92 6.03
C GLU A 62 -14.09 10.71 4.98
N HIS A 63 -13.06 10.08 4.39
CA HIS A 63 -12.21 10.65 3.35
C HIS A 63 -12.47 10.06 1.96
N ARG A 64 -13.39 9.08 1.84
CA ARG A 64 -13.80 8.51 0.55
C ARG A 64 -14.64 9.51 -0.26
N GLY A 65 -14.65 9.34 -1.58
CA GLY A 65 -15.35 10.25 -2.51
C GLY A 65 -14.65 11.60 -2.74
N LYS A 66 -13.52 11.86 -2.06
CA LYS A 66 -12.75 13.12 -2.15
C LYS A 66 -11.50 13.02 -3.05
N GLY A 67 -11.35 11.93 -3.80
CA GLY A 67 -10.20 11.73 -4.70
C GLY A 67 -8.96 11.08 -4.07
N VAL A 68 -8.87 10.95 -2.74
CA VAL A 68 -7.69 10.42 -2.02
C VAL A 68 -7.21 9.07 -2.57
N GLY A 69 -8.12 8.12 -2.78
CA GLY A 69 -7.76 6.80 -3.31
C GLY A 69 -7.23 6.86 -4.75
N ALA A 70 -7.73 7.77 -5.57
CA ALA A 70 -7.24 7.97 -6.93
C ALA A 70 -5.86 8.62 -6.94
N ASP A 71 -5.59 9.54 -6.01
CA ASP A 71 -4.26 10.15 -5.85
C ASP A 71 -3.24 9.15 -5.32
N LEU A 72 -3.61 8.31 -4.34
CA LEU A 72 -2.80 7.17 -3.89
C LEU A 72 -2.48 6.23 -5.06
N TRP A 73 -3.49 5.82 -5.83
CA TRP A 73 -3.31 4.96 -7.00
C TRP A 73 -2.33 5.58 -8.00
N ARG A 74 -2.57 6.84 -8.42
CA ARG A 74 -1.68 7.58 -9.33
C ARG A 74 -0.28 7.80 -8.78
N SER A 75 -0.10 7.84 -7.47
CA SER A 75 1.23 7.95 -6.88
C SER A 75 2.05 6.67 -7.05
N VAL A 76 1.40 5.53 -7.28
CA VAL A 76 2.03 4.22 -7.45
C VAL A 76 2.19 3.86 -8.92
N VAL A 77 1.12 4.00 -9.72
CA VAL A 77 1.17 3.69 -11.15
C VAL A 77 1.89 4.80 -11.92
N LYS A 78 2.79 4.41 -12.83
CA LYS A 78 3.45 5.31 -13.78
C LYS A 78 2.83 5.15 -15.15
#